data_AF-A0A816DVH8-F1
#
_entry.id   AF-A0A816DVH8-F1
#
_cell.length_a   1.000
_cell.length_b   1.000
_cell.length_c   1.000
_cell.angle_alpha   90.00
_cell.angle_beta   90.00
_cell.angle_gamma   90.00
#
_symmetry.space_group_name_H-M   'P 1'
#
loop_
_entity.id
_entity.type
_entity.pdbx_description
1 polymer ?
#
loop_
_entity_poly.entity_id
_entity_poly.type
_entity_poly.pdbx_seq_one_letter_code
_entity_poly.pdbx_strand_id
1 'polypeptide(L)'
;MDSTKDKVYDGYVLSVTIIEQTLSFEPSVLLLIEDENLDIERLFIYGFSPDDGQRLIEEVFTIGHQMNILNPYLRIGSRDMKPSIRVDDFTSVIMQDESEKVIKMCRCCGEGNAPHMCSICGKARYCSRDCQAIDWKQYGHKLICKLTT
;
A
#
# COMPACT_ATOMS: atom_id res chain seq x y z
N MET A 1 12.11 12.24 2.40
CA MET A 1 13.43 11.57 2.24
C MET A 1 14.10 12.05 0.95
N ASP A 2 15.44 12.06 0.84
CA ASP A 2 16.14 12.36 -0.43
C ASP A 2 15.93 11.21 -1.43
N SER A 3 15.05 11.41 -2.40
CA SER A 3 14.59 10.41 -3.39
C SER A 3 15.57 10.13 -4.53
N THR A 4 16.81 10.65 -4.47
CA THR A 4 17.76 10.57 -5.58
C THR A 4 18.83 9.50 -5.41
N LYS A 5 18.93 8.88 -4.22
CA LYS A 5 19.98 7.89 -3.91
C LYS A 5 19.52 6.85 -2.90
N ASP A 6 20.16 5.69 -2.98
CA ASP A 6 20.01 4.62 -2.00
C ASP A 6 20.48 5.11 -0.63
N LYS A 7 19.63 4.96 0.38
CA LYS A 7 19.95 5.39 1.75
C LYS A 7 19.07 4.68 2.78
N VAL A 8 19.71 4.14 3.81
CA VAL A 8 19.04 3.79 5.08
C VAL A 8 18.95 5.04 5.94
N TYR A 9 17.77 5.31 6.49
CA TYR A 9 17.54 6.44 7.38
C TYR A 9 17.56 5.97 8.84
N ASP A 10 18.74 5.78 9.41
CA ASP A 10 18.90 5.31 10.79
C ASP A 10 18.30 6.27 11.82
N GLY A 11 17.58 5.73 12.81
CA GLY A 11 16.88 6.49 13.83
C GLY A 11 15.56 7.11 13.38
N TYR A 12 15.10 6.82 12.15
CA TYR A 12 13.82 7.30 11.63
C TYR A 12 12.75 6.22 11.71
N VAL A 13 11.52 6.67 11.90
CA VAL A 13 10.32 5.85 11.79
C VAL A 13 9.46 6.46 10.70
N LEU A 14 9.08 5.65 9.72
CA LEU A 14 8.13 6.04 8.69
C LEU A 14 6.78 5.41 9.00
N SER A 15 5.81 6.24 9.39
CA SER A 15 4.43 5.83 9.65
C SER A 15 3.60 5.98 8.37
N VAL A 16 2.96 4.90 7.94
CA VAL A 16 2.22 4.88 6.67
C VAL A 16 0.90 4.11 6.74
N THR A 17 0.00 4.41 5.81
CA THR A 17 -1.24 3.66 5.54
C THR A 17 -1.13 2.90 4.21
N ILE A 18 -1.59 1.66 4.14
CA ILE A 18 -1.71 0.91 2.88
C ILE A 18 -2.92 1.43 2.10
N ILE A 19 -2.69 2.01 0.92
CA ILE A 19 -3.75 2.72 0.16
C ILE A 19 -4.27 1.96 -1.07
N GLU A 20 -3.63 0.86 -1.46
CA GLU A 20 -4.02 0.09 -2.64
C GLU A 20 -3.89 -1.42 -2.41
N GLN A 21 -4.57 -2.19 -3.27
CA GLN A 21 -4.44 -3.64 -3.32
C GLN A 21 -2.97 -4.04 -3.42
N THR A 22 -2.54 -4.85 -2.46
CA THR A 22 -1.20 -5.39 -2.38
C THR A 22 -1.02 -6.55 -3.35
N LEU A 23 0.20 -6.68 -3.87
CA LEU A 23 0.54 -7.66 -4.89
C LEU A 23 1.69 -8.53 -4.41
N SER A 24 1.51 -9.84 -4.43
CA SER A 24 2.59 -10.80 -4.18
C SER A 24 3.32 -11.10 -5.49
N PHE A 25 4.64 -10.93 -5.47
CA PHE A 25 5.57 -11.26 -6.55
C PHE A 25 6.79 -11.93 -5.94
N GLU A 26 6.86 -13.26 -5.91
CA GLU A 26 8.00 -13.96 -5.32
C GLU A 26 9.35 -13.41 -5.85
N PRO A 27 10.27 -12.99 -4.97
CA PRO A 27 10.32 -13.21 -3.51
C PRO A 27 9.85 -12.01 -2.64
N SER A 28 8.90 -11.22 -3.11
CA SER A 28 8.49 -9.94 -2.52
C SER A 28 6.98 -9.69 -2.51
N VAL A 29 6.53 -8.83 -1.59
CA VAL A 29 5.21 -8.21 -1.67
C VAL A 29 5.40 -6.74 -2.02
N LEU A 30 4.62 -6.24 -2.98
CA LEU A 30 4.52 -4.83 -3.33
C LEU A 30 3.27 -4.22 -2.69
N LEU A 31 3.46 -3.08 -2.04
CA LEU A 31 2.42 -2.24 -1.47
C LEU A 31 2.55 -0.81 -2.04
N LEU A 32 1.43 -0.11 -2.16
CA LEU A 32 1.42 1.35 -2.23
C LEU A 32 1.00 1.89 -0.87
N ILE A 33 1.81 2.78 -0.34
CA ILE A 33 1.69 3.34 0.99
C ILE A 33 1.66 4.86 0.90
N GLU A 34 0.91 5.49 1.79
CA GLU A 34 0.86 6.95 1.96
C GLU A 34 1.37 7.30 3.35
N ASP A 35 2.27 8.29 3.44
CA ASP A 35 2.79 8.79 4.72
C ASP A 35 1.95 9.95 5.28
N GLU A 36 2.36 10.48 6.44
CA GLU A 36 1.66 11.60 7.11
C GLU A 36 1.68 12.93 6.32
N ASN A 37 2.57 13.06 5.33
CA ASN A 37 2.67 14.23 4.45
C ASN A 37 1.85 14.07 3.17
N LEU A 38 1.09 12.97 3.05
CA LEU A 38 0.36 12.58 1.84
C LEU A 38 1.28 12.22 0.65
N ASP A 39 2.54 11.91 0.94
CA ASP A 39 3.46 11.40 -0.06
C ASP A 39 3.20 9.91 -0.29
N ILE A 40 3.02 9.52 -1.56
CA ILE A 40 2.76 8.15 -1.95
C ILE A 40 4.07 7.48 -2.36
N GLU A 41 4.37 6.35 -1.71
CA GLU A 41 5.57 5.59 -1.95
C GLU A 41 5.28 4.12 -2.27
N ARG A 42 6.19 3.50 -3.01
CA ARG A 42 6.18 2.06 -3.24
C ARG A 42 6.95 1.38 -2.12
N LEU A 43 6.39 0.32 -1.55
CA LEU A 43 7.05 -0.50 -0.55
C LEU A 43 7.20 -1.93 -1.08
N PHE A 44 8.43 -2.43 -1.04
CA PHE A 44 8.74 -3.82 -1.32
C PHE A 44 9.20 -4.51 -0.03
N ILE A 45 8.47 -5.52 0.40
CA ILE A 45 8.82 -6.35 1.55
C ILE A 45 9.38 -7.68 1.02
N TYR A 46 10.50 -8.13 1.56
CA TYR A 46 11.19 -9.38 1.22
C TYR A 46 11.33 -10.26 2.47
N GLY A 47 11.95 -11.43 2.31
CA GLY A 47 12.40 -12.24 3.45
C GLY A 47 11.31 -13.09 4.12
N PHE A 48 10.16 -13.25 3.48
CA PHE A 48 9.11 -14.19 3.90
C PHE A 48 9.22 -15.52 3.14
N SER A 49 8.66 -16.60 3.69
CA SER A 49 8.60 -17.90 3.02
C SER A 49 7.76 -17.81 1.73
N PRO A 50 8.11 -18.48 0.62
CA PRO A 50 7.28 -18.47 -0.60
C PRO A 50 5.80 -18.74 -0.33
N ASP A 51 5.50 -19.67 0.58
CA ASP A 51 4.14 -20.06 0.95
C ASP A 51 3.37 -18.97 1.74
N ASP A 52 4.06 -17.98 2.31
CA ASP A 52 3.43 -16.93 3.12
C ASP A 52 2.97 -15.72 2.30
N GLY A 53 3.48 -15.52 1.09
CA GLY A 53 3.25 -14.30 0.32
C GLY A 53 1.77 -13.99 0.09
N GLN A 54 0.98 -15.01 -0.26
CA GLN A 54 -0.45 -14.87 -0.47
C GLN A 54 -1.21 -14.54 0.82
N ARG A 55 -0.89 -15.26 1.90
CA ARG A 55 -1.49 -15.03 3.23
C ARG A 55 -1.21 -13.62 3.74
N LEU A 56 0.03 -13.14 3.55
CA LEU A 56 0.43 -11.80 3.95
C LEU A 56 -0.42 -10.72 3.26
N ILE A 57 -0.69 -10.83 1.96
CA ILE A 57 -1.49 -9.83 1.24
C ILE A 57 -3.00 -9.93 1.52
N GLU A 58 -3.49 -11.10 1.92
CA GLU A 58 -4.92 -11.33 2.21
C GLU A 58 -5.30 -10.98 3.65
N GLU A 59 -4.39 -11.20 4.61
CA GLU A 59 -4.69 -11.10 6.03
C GLU A 59 -3.98 -9.91 6.71
N VAL A 60 -2.73 -9.64 6.35
CA VAL A 60 -1.87 -8.69 7.10
C VAL A 60 -1.82 -7.34 6.38
N PHE A 61 -1.32 -7.33 5.16
CA PHE A 61 -1.10 -6.13 4.36
C PHE A 61 -2.33 -5.79 3.53
N THR A 62 -3.43 -5.50 4.21
CA THR A 62 -4.69 -5.10 3.55
C THR A 62 -4.93 -3.60 3.63
N ILE A 63 -5.67 -3.08 2.65
CA ILE A 63 -5.99 -1.65 2.51
C ILE A 63 -6.56 -1.07 3.81
N GLY A 64 -6.08 0.12 4.18
CA GLY A 64 -6.47 0.87 5.38
C GLY A 64 -5.67 0.51 6.62
N HIS A 65 -4.85 -0.54 6.60
CA HIS A 65 -3.93 -0.82 7.69
C HIS A 65 -2.81 0.20 7.75
N GLN A 66 -2.40 0.50 8.97
CA GLN A 66 -1.28 1.36 9.26
C GLN A 66 -0.09 0.55 9.77
N MET A 67 1.11 1.01 9.48
CA MET A 67 2.34 0.41 9.97
C MET A 67 3.43 1.45 10.18
N ASN A 68 4.39 1.10 11.01
CA ASN A 68 5.63 1.84 11.18
C ASN A 68 6.78 1.03 10.60
N ILE A 69 7.63 1.69 9.81
CA ILE A 69 8.85 1.12 9.25
C ILE A 69 10.03 1.77 9.94
N LEU A 70 10.77 0.98 10.71
CA LEU A 70 11.97 1.42 11.41
C LEU A 70 13.16 1.47 10.45
N ASN A 71 13.95 2.54 10.55
CA ASN A 71 15.14 2.75 9.73
C ASN A 71 14.89 2.50 8.23
N PRO A 72 13.90 3.19 7.62
CA PRO A 72 13.43 2.85 6.28
C PRO A 72 14.59 2.91 5.28
N TYR A 73 14.73 1.86 4.48
CA TYR A 73 15.70 1.81 3.40
C TYR A 73 15.04 2.29 2.11
N LEU A 74 15.34 3.53 1.73
CA LEU A 74 14.99 4.05 0.43
C LEU A 74 15.98 3.50 -0.61
N ARG A 75 15.44 2.87 -1.65
CA ARG A 75 16.18 2.30 -2.77
C ARG A 75 15.69 2.85 -4.10
N ILE A 76 16.63 3.17 -4.99
CA ILE A 76 16.38 3.53 -6.38
C ILE A 76 16.38 2.25 -7.22
N GLY A 77 15.26 1.97 -7.88
CA GLY A 77 15.12 0.81 -8.74
C GLY A 77 16.12 0.83 -9.90
N SER A 78 16.85 -0.25 -10.11
CA SER A 78 17.91 -0.31 -11.14
C SER A 78 17.40 -0.31 -12.58
N ARG A 79 16.10 -0.59 -12.79
CA ARG A 79 15.47 -0.64 -14.12
C ARG A 79 14.62 0.57 -14.44
N ASP A 80 13.83 1.04 -13.47
CA ASP A 80 12.89 2.14 -13.66
C ASP A 80 13.41 3.48 -13.10
N MET A 81 14.54 3.46 -12.38
CA MET A 81 15.15 4.61 -11.72
C MET A 81 14.21 5.34 -10.75
N LYS A 82 13.19 4.64 -10.23
CA LYS A 82 12.20 5.23 -9.33
C LYS A 82 12.49 4.82 -7.89
N PRO A 83 12.23 5.71 -6.91
CA PRO A 83 12.38 5.39 -5.49
C PRO A 83 11.36 4.36 -5.03
N SER A 84 11.72 3.64 -3.99
CA SER A 84 10.86 2.74 -3.23
C SER A 84 11.45 2.49 -1.85
N ILE A 85 10.62 2.26 -0.85
CA ILE A 85 11.05 1.68 0.41
C ILE A 85 11.25 0.18 0.22
N ARG A 86 12.38 -0.34 0.68
CA ARG A 86 12.71 -1.77 0.68
C ARG A 86 12.82 -2.25 2.13
N VAL A 87 12.14 -3.35 2.44
CA VAL A 87 12.24 -4.03 3.73
C VAL A 87 12.79 -5.42 3.48
N ASP A 88 13.98 -5.69 4.00
CA ASP A 88 14.62 -7.02 3.98
C ASP A 88 14.50 -7.74 5.33
N ASP A 89 14.30 -7.00 6.41
CA ASP A 89 14.10 -7.52 7.77
C ASP A 89 12.67 -7.22 8.23
N PHE A 90 11.85 -8.26 8.32
CA PHE A 90 10.45 -8.15 8.74
C PHE A 90 10.29 -7.55 10.15
N THR A 91 11.28 -7.67 11.03
CA THR A 91 11.21 -7.13 12.38
C THR A 91 11.29 -5.60 12.41
N SER A 92 11.69 -4.97 11.30
CA SER A 92 11.65 -3.51 11.12
C SER A 92 10.25 -2.96 10.82
N VAL A 93 9.26 -3.84 10.58
CA VAL A 93 7.87 -3.45 10.31
C VAL A 93 7.01 -3.75 11.54
N ILE A 94 6.38 -2.71 12.08
CA ILE A 94 5.45 -2.82 13.19
C ILE A 94 4.06 -2.45 12.68
N MET A 95 3.19 -3.45 12.52
CA MET A 95 1.79 -3.21 12.21
C MET A 95 1.10 -2.51 13.38
N GLN A 96 0.29 -1.50 13.09
CA GLN A 96 -0.58 -0.89 14.10
C GLN A 96 -1.75 -1.83 14.43
N ASP A 97 -2.40 -1.56 15.56
CA ASP A 97 -3.56 -2.33 16.01
C ASP A 97 -4.71 -2.30 14.98
N GLU A 98 -5.45 -3.41 14.83
CA GLU A 98 -6.59 -3.50 13.92
C GLU A 98 -7.69 -2.46 14.21
N SER A 99 -7.78 -1.95 15.44
CA SER A 99 -8.71 -0.88 15.80
C SER A 99 -8.35 0.47 15.17
N GLU A 100 -7.09 0.68 14.77
CA GLU A 100 -6.62 1.87 14.06
C GLU A 100 -6.83 1.78 12.54
N LYS A 101 -7.26 0.62 12.03
CA LYS A 101 -7.48 0.40 10.61
C LYS A 101 -8.58 1.31 10.07
N VAL A 102 -8.31 1.94 8.92
CA VAL A 102 -9.32 2.71 8.18
C VAL A 102 -10.33 1.75 7.54
N ILE A 103 -11.40 1.44 8.27
CA ILE A 103 -12.43 0.50 7.83
C ILE A 103 -13.14 1.01 6.58
N LYS A 104 -13.30 0.15 5.57
CA LYS A 104 -13.98 0.46 4.30
C LYS A 104 -13.42 1.75 3.68
N MET A 105 -12.11 1.86 3.60
CA MET A 105 -11.43 3.04 3.06
C MET A 105 -11.87 3.37 1.63
N CYS A 106 -12.12 4.65 1.37
CA CYS A 106 -12.40 5.17 0.04
C CYS A 106 -11.13 5.11 -0.80
N ARG A 107 -11.18 4.41 -1.92
CA ARG A 107 -10.04 4.27 -2.85
C ARG A 107 -9.60 5.61 -3.47
N CYS A 108 -10.51 6.59 -3.56
CA CYS A 108 -10.22 7.87 -4.18
C CYS A 108 -9.63 8.91 -3.20
N CYS A 109 -10.07 8.91 -1.95
CA CYS A 109 -9.76 10.01 -1.02
C CYS A 109 -9.32 9.55 0.37
N GLY A 110 -9.14 8.26 0.61
CA GLY A 110 -8.65 7.73 1.89
C GLY A 110 -9.66 7.75 3.04
N GLU A 111 -10.80 8.43 2.92
CA GLU A 111 -11.80 8.49 3.99
C GLU A 111 -12.39 7.12 4.36
N GLY A 112 -12.59 6.88 5.65
CA GLY A 112 -13.20 5.66 6.16
C GLY A 112 -14.70 5.56 5.86
N ASN A 113 -15.26 4.38 6.15
CA ASN A 113 -16.70 4.11 6.11
C ASN A 113 -17.37 4.34 4.74
N ALA A 114 -16.64 4.16 3.64
CA ALA A 114 -17.18 4.28 2.30
C ALA A 114 -18.32 3.25 2.03
N PRO A 115 -19.57 3.71 1.82
CA PRO A 115 -20.72 2.82 1.75
C PRO A 115 -20.87 2.16 0.38
N HIS A 116 -20.34 2.79 -0.68
CA HIS A 116 -20.50 2.31 -2.04
C HIS A 116 -19.34 1.41 -2.45
N MET A 117 -19.65 0.37 -3.23
CA MET A 117 -18.68 -0.57 -3.76
C MET A 117 -18.75 -0.55 -5.29
N CYS A 118 -17.61 -0.72 -5.96
CA CYS A 118 -17.59 -0.89 -7.40
C CYS A 118 -18.42 -2.12 -7.79
N SER A 119 -19.48 -1.92 -8.58
CA SER A 119 -20.38 -2.99 -9.01
C SER A 119 -19.74 -3.99 -9.97
N ILE A 120 -18.57 -3.67 -10.53
CA ILE A 120 -17.86 -4.54 -11.48
C ILE A 120 -16.88 -5.47 -10.73
N CYS A 121 -15.99 -4.91 -9.91
CA CYS A 121 -14.97 -5.73 -9.23
C CYS A 121 -15.32 -6.17 -7.82
N GLY A 122 -16.31 -5.54 -7.17
CA GLY A 122 -16.66 -5.83 -5.77
C GLY A 122 -15.57 -5.51 -4.74
N LYS A 123 -14.46 -4.89 -5.14
CA LYS A 123 -13.29 -4.61 -4.26
C LYS A 123 -13.21 -3.15 -3.85
N ALA A 124 -13.14 -2.26 -4.83
CA ALA A 124 -12.98 -0.83 -4.57
C ALA A 124 -14.21 -0.23 -3.90
N ARG A 125 -13.99 0.66 -2.93
CA ARG A 125 -15.04 1.39 -2.20
C ARG A 125 -14.92 2.89 -2.38
N TYR A 126 -16.06 3.58 -2.31
CA TYR A 126 -16.16 5.02 -2.52
C TYR A 126 -17.14 5.69 -1.55
N CYS A 127 -16.76 6.84 -1.02
CA CYS A 127 -17.65 7.67 -0.21
C CYS A 127 -18.77 8.31 -1.04
N SER A 128 -18.53 8.55 -2.34
CA SER A 128 -19.47 9.20 -3.25
C SER A 128 -19.32 8.73 -4.70
N ARG A 129 -20.32 9.05 -5.53
CA ARG A 129 -20.23 8.85 -7.00
C ARG A 129 -19.13 9.68 -7.64
N ASP A 130 -18.83 10.86 -7.08
CA ASP A 130 -17.77 11.73 -7.59
C ASP A 130 -16.40 11.10 -7.38
N CYS A 131 -16.14 10.57 -6.19
CA CYS A 131 -14.92 9.80 -5.91
C CYS A 131 -14.77 8.61 -6.85
N GLN A 132 -15.85 7.87 -7.10
CA GLN A 132 -15.83 6.78 -8.08
C GLN A 132 -15.50 7.27 -9.50
N ALA A 133 -16.07 8.41 -9.92
CA ALA A 133 -15.84 8.96 -11.25
C ALA A 133 -14.40 9.49 -11.43
N ILE A 134 -13.83 10.10 -10.39
CA ILE A 134 -12.44 10.56 -10.36
C ILE A 134 -11.51 9.36 -10.44
N ASP A 135 -11.68 8.36 -9.57
CA ASP A 135 -10.82 7.17 -9.58
C ASP A 135 -10.93 6.40 -10.91
N TRP A 136 -12.13 6.30 -11.49
CA TRP A 136 -12.34 5.64 -12.78
C TRP A 136 -11.61 6.33 -13.94
N LYS A 137 -11.63 7.67 -13.99
CA LYS A 137 -11.15 8.44 -15.15
C LYS A 137 -9.71 8.94 -14.97
N GLN A 138 -9.35 9.34 -13.76
CA GLN A 138 -8.09 10.02 -13.46
C GLN A 138 -7.09 9.07 -12.82
N TYR A 139 -7.49 8.32 -11.79
CA TYR A 139 -6.58 7.40 -11.06
C TYR A 139 -6.53 6.00 -11.68
N GLY A 140 -7.29 5.77 -12.74
CA GLY A 140 -7.10 4.63 -13.63
C GLY A 140 -7.68 3.32 -13.12
N HIS A 141 -8.64 3.33 -12.18
CA HIS A 141 -9.31 2.10 -11.75
C HIS A 141 -9.90 1.31 -12.93
N LYS A 142 -10.37 2.01 -13.98
CA LYS A 142 -10.84 1.38 -15.22
C LYS A 142 -9.84 0.37 -15.82
N LEU A 143 -8.53 0.60 -15.66
CA LEU A 143 -7.47 -0.24 -16.23
C LEU A 143 -7.28 -1.55 -15.46
N ILE A 144 -7.62 -1.55 -14.17
CA ILE A 144 -7.41 -2.70 -13.27
C ILE A 144 -8.71 -3.32 -12.78
N CYS A 145 -9.85 -2.70 -13.06
CA CYS A 145 -11.16 -3.17 -12.65
C CYS A 145 -11.53 -4.47 -13.37
N LYS A 146 -11.32 -5.60 -12.69
CA LYS A 146 -11.65 -6.95 -13.18
C LYS A 146 -12.66 -7.61 -12.24
N LEU A 147 -13.55 -8.43 -12.79
CA LEU A 147 -14.46 -9.27 -12.02
C LEU A 147 -13.65 -10.17 -11.09
N THR A 148 -14.08 -10.30 -9.84
CA THR A 148 -13.72 -11.44 -9.00
C THR A 148 -14.36 -12.67 -9.61
N THR A 149 -13.57 -13.49 -10.29
CA THR A 149 -13.88 -14.91 -10.49
C THR A 149 -13.75 -15.66 -9.19
#